data_AF-A0A0B3ARD0-F1
#
_entry.id   AF-A0A0B3ARD0-F1
#
_cell.length_a   1.000
_cell.length_b   1.000
_cell.length_c   1.000
_cell.angle_alpha   90.00
_cell.angle_beta   90.00
_cell.angle_gamma   90.00
#
_symmetry.space_group_name_H-M   'P 1'
#
loop_
_entity.id
_entity.type
_entity.pdbx_description
1 polymer ?
#
loop_
_entity_poly.entity_id
_entity_poly.type
_entity_poly.pdbx_seq_one_letter_code
_entity_poly.pdbx_strand_id
1 'polypeptide(L)'
;MIHKEKLPGIAGGISGAASVLGSWQICHNVCLGLVTLLGLMGIVVAGMPLAFLTTIAVPLWSVALLLLGVTFLLYLRKKCISRHMLLINSGLVLAGIPFTSVQEYAPAFWTVGGLIIAAGIIIFIRVRWSHG
;
A
#
# COMPACT_ATOMS: atom_id res chain seq x y z
N MET A 1 -5.50 37.82 19.06
CA MET A 1 -5.28 37.32 17.67
C MET A 1 -4.79 35.88 17.74
N ILE A 2 -5.67 34.87 17.87
CA ILE A 2 -5.30 33.45 17.85
C ILE A 2 -6.53 32.66 17.36
N HIS A 3 -6.82 32.59 16.05
CA HIS A 3 -7.87 31.67 15.56
C HIS A 3 -7.75 31.24 14.07
N LYS A 4 -6.65 31.52 13.37
CA LYS A 4 -6.54 31.24 11.92
C LYS A 4 -5.75 29.97 11.51
N GLU A 5 -5.20 29.22 12.45
CA GLU A 5 -4.18 28.19 12.12
C GLU A 5 -4.73 26.74 12.12
N LYS A 6 -5.90 26.49 12.72
CA LYS A 6 -6.50 25.14 12.79
C LYS A 6 -7.18 24.66 11.50
N LEU A 7 -7.64 25.58 10.64
CA LEU A 7 -8.29 25.23 9.37
C LEU A 7 -7.35 24.60 8.30
N PRO A 8 -6.15 25.13 8.03
CA PRO A 8 -5.29 24.57 6.97
C PRO A 8 -4.73 23.18 7.29
N GLY A 9 -4.58 22.81 8.57
CA GLY A 9 -4.16 21.47 8.98
C GLY A 9 -5.23 20.38 8.75
N ILE A 10 -6.50 20.72 8.98
CA ILE A 10 -7.64 19.83 8.71
C ILE A 10 -7.87 19.69 7.20
N ALA A 11 -7.78 20.79 6.44
CA ALA A 11 -7.87 20.76 4.98
C ALA A 11 -6.73 19.96 4.33
N GLY A 12 -5.49 20.08 4.84
CA GLY A 12 -4.35 19.29 4.38
C GLY A 12 -4.49 17.79 4.68
N GLY A 13 -5.08 17.44 5.84
CA GLY A 13 -5.39 16.06 6.21
C GLY A 13 -6.49 15.43 5.34
N ILE A 14 -7.53 16.19 4.99
CA ILE A 14 -8.63 15.75 4.11
C ILE A 14 -8.15 15.64 2.65
N SER A 15 -7.35 16.59 2.15
CA SER A 15 -6.78 16.49 0.79
C SER A 15 -5.73 15.40 0.66
N GLY A 16 -4.95 15.13 1.73
CA GLY A 16 -4.03 13.99 1.80
C GLY A 16 -4.77 12.66 1.85
N ALA A 17 -5.82 12.56 2.68
CA ALA A 17 -6.70 11.39 2.74
C ALA A 17 -7.49 11.19 1.44
N ALA A 18 -7.97 12.24 0.79
CA ALA A 18 -8.71 12.18 -0.48
C ALA A 18 -7.82 11.86 -1.68
N SER A 19 -6.55 12.28 -1.69
CA SER A 19 -5.60 11.87 -2.74
C SER A 19 -5.22 10.40 -2.62
N VAL A 20 -5.07 9.92 -1.38
CA VAL A 20 -4.87 8.50 -1.07
C VAL A 20 -6.13 7.71 -1.37
N LEU A 21 -7.31 8.12 -0.89
CA LEU A 21 -8.59 7.45 -1.08
C LEU A 21 -9.07 7.50 -2.53
N GLY A 22 -8.75 8.55 -3.29
CA GLY A 22 -9.12 8.66 -4.71
C GLY A 22 -8.32 7.70 -5.59
N SER A 23 -6.99 7.64 -5.41
CA SER A 23 -6.15 6.65 -6.09
C SER A 23 -6.37 5.23 -5.56
N TRP A 24 -6.58 5.07 -4.25
CA TRP A 24 -6.93 3.80 -3.60
C TRP A 24 -8.31 3.33 -4.03
N GLN A 25 -9.32 4.17 -4.21
CA GLN A 25 -10.64 3.72 -4.67
C GLN A 25 -10.59 3.19 -6.10
N ILE A 26 -9.83 3.81 -7.01
CA ILE A 26 -9.67 3.27 -8.37
C ILE A 26 -8.94 1.93 -8.31
N CYS A 27 -7.77 1.87 -7.68
CA CYS A 27 -6.98 0.63 -7.63
C CYS A 27 -7.68 -0.46 -6.82
N HIS A 28 -8.31 -0.12 -5.69
CA HIS A 28 -9.01 -1.07 -4.83
C HIS A 28 -10.34 -1.52 -5.41
N ASN A 29 -11.16 -0.65 -6.03
CA ASN A 29 -12.40 -1.10 -6.67
C ASN A 29 -12.12 -1.92 -7.93
N VAL A 30 -11.08 -1.59 -8.70
CA VAL A 30 -10.65 -2.41 -9.84
C VAL A 30 -10.08 -3.73 -9.35
N CYS A 31 -9.23 -3.74 -8.32
CA CYS A 31 -8.74 -4.98 -7.71
C CYS A 31 -9.86 -5.80 -7.07
N LEU A 32 -10.84 -5.19 -6.39
CA LEU A 32 -12.00 -5.91 -5.83
C LEU A 32 -12.88 -6.49 -6.92
N GLY A 33 -13.14 -5.72 -7.98
CA GLY A 33 -13.91 -6.17 -9.15
C GLY A 33 -13.22 -7.34 -9.85
N LEU A 34 -11.90 -7.25 -10.04
CA LEU A 34 -11.08 -8.34 -10.56
C LEU A 34 -11.12 -9.55 -9.64
N VAL A 35 -10.85 -9.40 -8.33
CA VAL A 35 -10.84 -10.52 -7.37
C VAL A 35 -12.21 -11.18 -7.23
N THR A 36 -13.31 -10.43 -7.30
CA THR A 36 -14.67 -10.99 -7.26
C THR A 36 -15.02 -11.75 -8.54
N LEU A 37 -14.73 -11.20 -9.71
CA LEU A 37 -14.95 -11.87 -10.99
C LEU A 37 -14.05 -13.11 -11.15
N LEU A 38 -12.79 -13.00 -10.73
CA LEU A 38 -11.81 -14.09 -10.73
C LEU A 38 -12.11 -15.14 -9.66
N GLY A 39 -12.65 -14.74 -8.51
CA GLY A 39 -13.11 -15.66 -7.46
C GLY A 39 -14.31 -16.49 -7.91
N LEU A 40 -15.27 -15.87 -8.61
CA LEU A 40 -16.38 -16.56 -9.26
C LEU A 40 -15.88 -17.58 -10.30
N MET A 41 -14.95 -17.19 -11.17
CA MET A 41 -14.35 -18.09 -12.17
C MET A 41 -13.50 -19.20 -11.53
N GLY A 42 -12.68 -18.89 -10.51
CA GLY A 42 -11.78 -19.82 -9.85
C GLY A 42 -12.49 -20.88 -9.00
N ILE A 43 -13.64 -20.53 -8.39
CA ILE A 43 -14.52 -21.50 -7.71
C ILE A 43 -15.11 -22.49 -8.74
N VAL A 44 -15.50 -22.00 -9.92
CA VAL A 44 -16.16 -22.82 -10.95
C VAL A 44 -15.18 -23.76 -11.68
N VAL A 45 -13.93 -23.33 -11.91
CA VAL A 45 -12.97 -24.07 -12.77
C VAL A 45 -11.99 -24.96 -11.99
N ALA A 46 -11.57 -24.57 -10.78
CA ALA A 46 -10.47 -25.26 -10.08
C ALA A 46 -10.71 -25.54 -8.58
N GLY A 47 -11.86 -25.14 -8.02
CA GLY A 47 -12.16 -25.30 -6.58
C GLY A 47 -11.27 -24.47 -5.63
N MET A 48 -10.33 -23.68 -6.17
CA MET A 48 -9.43 -22.81 -5.42
C MET A 48 -9.45 -21.39 -6.02
N PRO A 49 -10.19 -20.44 -5.42
CA PRO A 49 -10.41 -19.09 -5.98
C PRO A 49 -9.13 -18.25 -6.17
N LEU A 50 -8.04 -18.58 -5.47
CA LEU A 50 -6.81 -17.77 -5.45
C LEU A 50 -5.68 -18.31 -6.34
N ALA A 51 -5.80 -19.51 -6.92
CA ALA A 51 -4.72 -20.11 -7.69
C ALA A 51 -4.34 -19.29 -8.94
N PHE A 52 -5.31 -18.60 -9.56
CA PHE A 52 -5.06 -17.70 -10.67
C PHE A 52 -4.21 -16.47 -10.29
N LEU A 53 -4.33 -15.95 -9.06
CA LEU A 53 -3.52 -14.81 -8.65
C LEU A 53 -2.03 -15.13 -8.65
N THR A 54 -1.63 -16.40 -8.54
CA THR A 54 -0.21 -16.80 -8.56
C THR A 54 0.44 -16.58 -9.93
N THR A 55 -0.31 -16.72 -11.03
CA THR A 55 0.22 -16.51 -12.39
C THR A 55 0.40 -15.03 -12.71
N ILE A 56 -0.46 -14.18 -12.15
CA ILE A 56 -0.40 -12.72 -12.30
C ILE A 56 0.31 -12.01 -11.13
N ALA A 57 0.77 -12.75 -10.12
CA ALA A 57 1.37 -12.15 -8.93
C ALA A 57 2.66 -11.40 -9.27
N VAL A 58 3.50 -11.96 -10.14
CA VAL A 58 4.76 -11.34 -10.58
C VAL A 58 4.53 -10.02 -11.34
N PRO A 59 3.65 -9.93 -12.36
CA PRO A 59 3.38 -8.66 -13.02
C PRO A 59 2.73 -7.64 -12.08
N LEU A 60 1.80 -8.05 -11.21
CA LEU A 60 1.20 -7.13 -10.23
C LEU A 60 2.23 -6.58 -9.23
N TRP A 61 3.12 -7.44 -8.73
CA TRP A 61 4.19 -7.02 -7.82
C TRP A 61 5.18 -6.08 -8.52
N SER A 62 5.49 -6.33 -9.79
CA SER A 62 6.35 -5.45 -10.60
C SER A 62 5.73 -4.06 -10.80
N VAL A 63 4.41 -3.99 -11.04
CA VAL A 63 3.67 -2.73 -11.10
C VAL A 63 3.69 -2.02 -9.75
N ALA A 64 3.49 -2.75 -8.65
CA ALA A 64 3.57 -2.19 -7.30
C ALA A 64 4.96 -1.61 -7.00
N LEU A 65 6.03 -2.31 -7.39
CA LEU A 65 7.40 -1.80 -7.29
C LEU A 65 7.63 -0.53 -8.13
N LEU A 66 7.13 -0.52 -9.37
CA LEU A 66 7.27 0.64 -10.26
C LEU A 66 6.55 1.86 -9.68
N LEU A 67 5.32 1.69 -9.18
CA LEU A 67 4.56 2.73 -8.51
C LEU A 67 5.24 3.20 -7.22
N LEU A 68 5.80 2.28 -6.43
CA LEU A 68 6.59 2.62 -5.25
C LEU A 68 7.84 3.42 -5.64
N GLY A 69 8.50 3.09 -6.75
CA GLY A 69 9.64 3.82 -7.29
C GLY A 69 9.27 5.24 -7.74
N VAL A 70 8.15 5.40 -8.46
CA VAL A 70 7.64 6.72 -8.88
C VAL A 70 7.26 7.58 -7.68
N THR A 71 6.56 7.02 -6.70
CA THR A 71 6.18 7.74 -5.47
C THR A 71 7.41 8.11 -4.64
N PHE A 72 8.45 7.25 -4.61
CA PHE A 72 9.74 7.58 -4.01
C PHE A 72 10.49 8.69 -4.75
N LEU A 73 10.49 8.69 -6.08
CA LEU A 73 11.06 9.77 -6.88
C LEU A 73 10.35 11.12 -6.60
N LEU A 74 9.02 11.12 -6.57
CA LEU A 74 8.22 12.30 -6.24
C LEU A 74 8.47 12.76 -4.80
N TYR A 75 8.65 11.82 -3.88
CA TYR A 75 9.05 12.11 -2.51
C TYR A 75 10.38 12.87 -2.44
N LEU A 76 11.40 12.42 -3.17
CA LEU A 76 12.71 13.08 -3.20
C LEU A 76 12.67 14.44 -3.90
N ARG A 77 11.95 14.54 -5.03
CA ARG A 77 11.92 15.74 -5.87
C ARG A 77 11.02 16.84 -5.32
N LYS A 78 9.87 16.47 -4.75
CA LYS A 78 8.81 17.42 -4.38
C LYS A 78 8.36 17.31 -2.93
N LYS A 79 8.77 16.25 -2.21
CA LYS A 79 8.36 15.98 -0.80
C LYS A 79 6.84 15.97 -0.59
N CYS A 80 6.05 15.74 -1.64
CA CYS A 80 4.58 15.78 -1.59
C CYS A 80 3.95 14.55 -0.92
N ILE A 81 4.73 13.52 -0.61
CA ILE A 81 4.26 12.26 -0.04
C ILE A 81 4.79 12.10 1.39
N SER A 82 3.97 11.57 2.30
CA SER A 82 4.41 11.35 3.69
C SER A 82 5.41 10.20 3.77
N ARG A 83 6.46 10.37 4.59
CA ARG A 83 7.47 9.32 4.82
C ARG A 83 6.86 8.02 5.34
N HIS A 84 5.82 8.14 6.16
CA HIS A 84 5.20 7.00 6.87
C HIS A 84 4.43 6.13 5.89
N MET A 85 3.75 6.75 4.93
CA MET A 85 3.04 6.03 3.90
C MET A 85 3.99 5.29 2.95
N LEU A 86 5.15 5.88 2.68
CA LEU A 86 6.19 5.25 1.86
C LEU A 86 6.84 4.05 2.58
N LEU A 87 7.03 4.15 3.90
CA LEU A 87 7.43 3.03 4.76
C LEU A 87 6.41 1.89 4.75
N ILE A 88 5.13 2.19 4.93
CA ILE A 88 4.08 1.15 4.93
C ILE A 88 4.01 0.44 3.57
N ASN A 89 4.03 1.19 2.46
CA ASN A 89 3.98 0.60 1.11
C ASN A 89 5.24 -0.22 0.78
N SER A 90 6.42 0.22 1.21
CA SER A 90 7.66 -0.57 1.02
C SER A 90 7.63 -1.87 1.83
N GLY A 91 7.16 -1.85 3.07
CA GLY A 91 6.98 -3.06 3.86
C GLY A 91 5.96 -4.03 3.27
N LEU A 92 4.85 -3.53 2.71
CA LEU A 92 3.84 -4.35 2.02
C LEU A 92 4.40 -5.03 0.76
N VAL A 93 5.15 -4.28 -0.06
CA VAL A 93 5.79 -4.85 -1.27
C VAL A 93 6.85 -5.89 -0.90
N LEU A 94 7.58 -5.68 0.20
CA LEU A 94 8.58 -6.63 0.68
C LEU A 94 7.94 -7.92 1.23
N ALA A 95 6.88 -7.81 2.03
CA ALA A 95 6.16 -8.97 2.56
C ALA A 95 5.42 -9.76 1.48
N GLY A 96 5.04 -9.09 0.38
CA GLY A 96 4.26 -9.67 -0.73
C GLY A 96 5.08 -10.20 -1.90
N ILE A 97 6.36 -10.56 -1.71
CA ILE A 97 7.21 -11.07 -2.80
C ILE A 97 6.65 -12.40 -3.37
N PRO A 98 6.37 -12.48 -4.69
CA PRO A 98 5.73 -13.66 -5.29
C PRO A 98 6.71 -14.66 -5.92
N PHE A 99 8.03 -14.48 -5.77
CA PHE A 99 9.02 -15.34 -6.42
C PHE A 99 9.17 -16.68 -5.71
N THR A 100 8.95 -17.77 -6.44
CA THR A 100 9.10 -19.13 -5.92
C THR A 100 10.54 -19.47 -5.55
N SER A 101 11.52 -18.90 -6.26
CA SER A 101 12.96 -19.11 -6.00
C SER A 101 13.46 -18.56 -4.66
N VAL A 102 12.75 -17.58 -4.08
CA VAL A 102 13.12 -16.97 -2.78
C VAL A 102 12.11 -17.31 -1.68
N GLN A 103 11.20 -18.24 -1.96
CA GLN A 103 10.10 -18.60 -1.08
C GLN A 103 10.58 -19.34 0.18
N GLU A 104 11.77 -19.97 0.12
CA GLU A 104 12.46 -20.50 1.30
C GLU A 104 12.75 -19.40 2.35
N TYR A 105 12.96 -18.17 1.89
CA TYR A 105 13.16 -16.99 2.74
C TYR A 105 11.86 -16.22 3.01
N ALA A 106 10.69 -16.74 2.62
CA ALA A 106 9.41 -16.07 2.85
C ALA A 106 9.20 -15.63 4.32
N PRO A 107 9.57 -16.42 5.35
CA PRO A 107 9.46 -15.96 6.74
C PRO A 107 10.33 -14.73 7.03
N ALA A 108 11.51 -14.62 6.42
CA ALA A 108 12.38 -13.46 6.58
C ALA A 108 11.77 -12.22 5.92
N PHE A 109 11.20 -12.35 4.72
CA PHE A 109 10.51 -11.23 4.05
C PHE A 109 9.26 -10.78 4.79
N TRP A 110 8.48 -11.73 5.32
CA TRP A 110 7.31 -11.43 6.15
C TRP A 110 7.67 -10.73 7.45
N THR A 111 8.70 -11.19 8.15
CA THR A 111 9.13 -10.59 9.41
C THR A 111 9.70 -9.19 9.19
N VAL A 112 10.60 -9.02 8.22
CA VAL A 112 11.18 -7.71 7.91
C VAL A 112 10.12 -6.75 7.36
N GLY A 113 9.29 -7.19 6.40
CA GLY A 113 8.22 -6.39 5.84
C GLY A 113 7.18 -6.00 6.90
N GLY A 114 6.79 -6.96 7.75
CA GLY A 114 5.88 -6.75 8.87
C GLY A 114 6.41 -5.76 9.90
N LEU A 115 7.71 -5.82 10.24
CA LEU A 115 8.35 -4.86 11.14
C LEU A 115 8.35 -3.45 10.55
N ILE A 116 8.63 -3.30 9.24
CA ILE A 116 8.60 -2.01 8.55
C ILE A 116 7.16 -1.44 8.54
N ILE A 117 6.16 -2.27 8.26
CA ILE A 117 4.74 -1.88 8.31
C ILE A 117 4.37 -1.42 9.73
N ALA A 118 4.71 -2.22 10.75
CA ALA A 118 4.41 -1.91 12.14
C ALA A 118 5.05 -0.57 12.56
N ALA A 119 6.33 -0.37 12.23
CA ALA A 119 7.02 0.90 12.47
C ALA A 119 6.34 2.08 11.75
N GLY A 120 5.97 1.89 10.48
CA GLY A 120 5.26 2.89 9.69
C GLY A 120 3.91 3.29 10.30
N ILE A 121 3.12 2.30 10.76
CA ILE A 121 1.84 2.52 11.44
C ILE A 121 2.04 3.23 12.78
N ILE A 122 3.00 2.79 13.60
CA ILE A 122 3.30 3.41 14.90
C ILE A 122 3.67 4.89 14.72
N ILE A 123 4.54 5.19 13.74
CA ILE A 123 4.93 6.57 13.43
C ILE A 123 3.72 7.37 12.92
N PHE A 124 2.90 6.78 12.04
CA PHE A 124 1.69 7.42 11.54
C PHE A 124 0.71 7.80 12.67
N ILE A 125 0.46 6.88 13.60
CA ILE A 125 -0.41 7.12 14.77
C ILE A 125 0.20 8.17 15.69
N ARG A 126 1.50 8.08 16.00
CA ARG A 126 2.18 9.06 16.88
C ARG A 126 2.16 10.47 16.31
N VAL A 127 2.46 10.64 15.03
CA VAL A 127 2.38 11.95 14.35
C VAL A 127 0.95 12.47 14.37
N ARG A 128 -0.06 11.60 14.19
CA ARG A 128 -1.46 12.00 14.23
C ARG A 128 -1.92 12.46 15.62
N TRP A 129 -1.46 11.79 16.67
CA TRP A 129 -1.78 12.13 18.07
C TRP A 129 -1.05 13.40 18.54
N SER A 130 0.18 13.64 18.09
CA SER A 130 0.94 14.84 18.48
C SER A 130 0.40 16.15 17.86
N HIS A 131 -0.41 16.06 16.81
CA HIS A 131 -1.05 17.20 16.13
C HIS A 131 -2.58 17.27 16.37
N GLY A 132 -3.11 16.46 17.29
CA GLY A 132 -4.53 16.44 17.69
C GLY A 132 -4.86 17.43 18.80
#